data_AF-A0A1R4H9V9-F1
#
_entry.id   AF-A0A1R4H9V9-F1
#
_cell.length_a   1.000
_cell.length_b   1.000
_cell.length_c   1.000
_cell.angle_alpha   90.00
_cell.angle_beta   90.00
_cell.angle_gamma   90.00
#
_symmetry.space_group_name_H-M   'P 1'
#
loop_
_entity.id
_entity.type
_entity.pdbx_description
1 polymer ?
#
loop_
_entity_poly.entity_id
_entity_poly.type
_entity_poly.pdbx_seq_one_letter_code
_entity_poly.pdbx_strand_id
1 'polypeptide(L)' 'MSTVIAEVKTLLDRLPENSHLEDIQYHLYVMEKIQRGLQRAKDEGTVSQANVEQRFGEWLL' A
#
# COMPACT_ATOMS: atom_id res chain seq x y z
N MET A 1 -1.42 -9.98 -16.09
CA MET A 1 -0.86 -9.66 -14.76
C MET A 1 0.54 -9.13 -14.98
N SER A 2 0.82 -7.93 -14.49
CA SER A 2 2.21 -7.46 -14.41
C SER A 2 2.95 -8.30 -13.35
N THR A 3 4.22 -8.59 -13.56
CA THR A 3 5.05 -9.23 -12.53
C THR A 3 5.54 -8.18 -11.55
N VAL A 4 5.83 -8.59 -10.31
CA VAL A 4 6.41 -7.69 -9.29
C VAL A 4 7.67 -6.98 -9.82
N ILE A 5 8.50 -7.68 -10.60
CA ILE A 5 9.70 -7.09 -11.21
C ILE A 5 9.35 -5.97 -12.20
N ALA A 6 8.33 -6.15 -13.04
CA ALA A 6 7.91 -5.12 -14.00
C ALA A 6 7.32 -3.87 -13.31
N GLU A 7 6.61 -4.06 -12.20
CA GLU A 7 6.09 -2.97 -11.37
C GLU A 7 7.21 -2.19 -10.69
N VAL A 8 8.20 -2.90 -10.12
CA VAL A 8 9.37 -2.26 -9.52
C VAL A 8 10.15 -1.45 -10.56
N LYS A 9 10.37 -1.99 -11.78
CA LYS A 9 11.02 -1.23 -12.86
C LYS A 9 10.26 0.06 -13.20
N THR A 10 8.94 -0.05 -13.33
CA THR A 10 8.07 1.11 -13.62
C THR A 10 8.12 2.16 -12.51
N LEU A 11 8.24 1.72 -11.25
CA LEU A 11 8.44 2.61 -10.10
C LEU A 11 9.78 3.33 -10.20
N LEU A 12 10.87 2.61 -10.50
CA LEU A 12 12.20 3.20 -10.65
C LEU A 12 12.25 4.22 -11.79
N ASP A 13 11.58 3.96 -12.91
CA ASP A 13 11.49 4.88 -14.06
C ASP A 13 10.77 6.21 -13.73
N ARG A 14 10.02 6.26 -12.63
CA ARG A 14 9.29 7.46 -12.18
C ARG A 14 10.02 8.24 -11.09
N LEU A 15 11.06 7.68 -10.51
CA LEU A 15 11.81 8.33 -9.44
C LEU A 15 12.84 9.31 -10.03
N PRO A 16 13.03 10.48 -9.39
CA PRO A 16 14.13 11.37 -9.72
C PRO A 16 15.49 10.66 -9.64
N GLU A 17 16.43 10.98 -10.53
CA GLU A 17 17.78 10.39 -10.50
C GLU A 17 18.54 10.67 -9.20
N ASN A 18 18.21 11.76 -8.50
CA ASN A 18 18.78 12.12 -7.21
C ASN A 18 18.04 11.51 -6.02
N SER A 19 17.14 10.53 -6.25
CA SER A 19 16.46 9.81 -5.17
C SER A 19 17.46 9.05 -4.30
N HIS A 20 17.21 9.08 -2.99
CA HIS A 20 17.97 8.31 -2.04
C HIS A 20 17.44 6.89 -1.93
N LEU A 21 18.23 6.01 -1.31
CA LEU A 21 17.82 4.64 -1.04
C LEU A 21 16.53 4.59 -0.19
N GLU A 22 16.39 5.52 0.74
CA GLU A 22 15.20 5.65 1.60
C GLU A 22 13.93 5.95 0.80
N ASP A 23 14.02 6.77 -0.26
CA ASP A 23 12.90 7.07 -1.14
C ASP A 23 12.43 5.79 -1.85
N ILE A 24 13.36 5.04 -2.43
CA ILE A 24 13.08 3.77 -3.11
C ILE A 24 12.41 2.80 -2.12
N GLN A 25 12.97 2.66 -0.92
CA GLN A 25 12.42 1.79 0.12
C GLN A 25 11.00 2.20 0.53
N TYR A 26 10.76 3.49 0.71
CA TYR A 26 9.45 4.01 1.07
C TYR A 26 8.41 3.72 -0.02
N HIS A 27 8.76 3.95 -1.29
CA HIS A 27 7.87 3.66 -2.40
C HIS A 27 7.54 2.17 -2.53
N LEU A 28 8.52 1.30 -2.32
CA LEU A 28 8.30 -0.15 -2.30
C LEU A 28 7.39 -0.57 -1.13
N TYR A 29 7.60 -0.01 0.06
CA TYR A 29 6.76 -0.27 1.22
C TYR A 29 5.29 0.12 0.96
N VAL A 30 5.06 1.34 0.45
CA VAL A 30 3.70 1.82 0.15
C VAL A 30 3.04 0.95 -0.92
N MET A 31 3.77 0.61 -1.97
CA MET A 31 3.27 -0.25 -3.05
C MET A 31 2.82 -1.62 -2.50
N GLU A 32 3.65 -2.26 -1.67
CA GLU A 32 3.31 -3.53 -1.05
C GLU A 32 2.07 -3.42 -0.14
N LYS A 33 1.98 -2.34 0.67
CA LYS A 33 0.82 -2.11 1.54
C LYS A 33 -0.48 -1.96 0.75
N ILE A 34 -0.44 -1.25 -0.37
CA ILE A 34 -1.60 -1.10 -1.26
C ILE A 34 -2.00 -2.46 -1.84
N GLN A 35 -1.05 -3.21 -2.40
CA GLN A 35 -1.33 -4.52 -3.00
C GLN A 35 -1.92 -5.50 -2.00
N ARG A 36 -1.34 -5.58 -0.79
CA ARG A 36 -1.88 -6.41 0.30
C ARG A 36 -3.27 -5.93 0.72
N GLY A 37 -3.50 -4.62 0.81
CA GLY A 37 -4.81 -4.05 1.13
C GLY A 37 -5.89 -4.40 0.10
N LEU A 38 -5.57 -4.28 -1.18
CA LEU A 38 -6.46 -4.67 -2.28
C LEU A 38 -6.78 -6.16 -2.27
N GLN A 39 -5.77 -7.01 -2.04
CA GLN A 39 -5.95 -8.45 -1.97
C GLN A 39 -6.86 -8.84 -0.78
N ARG A 40 -6.63 -8.25 0.40
CA ARG A 40 -7.51 -8.46 1.56
C ARG A 40 -8.93 -7.98 1.32
N ALA A 41 -9.11 -6.80 0.72
CA ALA A 41 -10.46 -6.31 0.38
C ALA A 41 -11.20 -7.25 -0.57
N LYS A 42 -10.47 -7.91 -1.48
CA LYS A 42 -11.02 -8.91 -2.39
C LYS A 42 -11.36 -10.24 -1.68
N ASP A 43 -10.48 -10.72 -0.81
CA ASP A 43 -10.60 -12.05 -0.20
C ASP A 43 -11.46 -12.04 1.08
N GLU A 44 -11.36 -10.98 1.88
CA GLU A 44 -12.01 -10.83 3.19
C GLU A 44 -13.21 -9.86 3.16
N GLY A 45 -13.34 -9.08 2.09
CA GLY A 45 -14.34 -8.01 1.97
C GLY A 45 -13.91 -6.69 2.62
N THR A 46 -14.82 -5.72 2.62
CA THR A 46 -14.61 -4.39 3.21
C THR A 46 -15.62 -4.10 4.33
N VAL A 47 -15.33 -3.08 5.13
CA VAL A 47 -16.20 -2.59 6.22
C VAL A 47 -16.68 -1.18 5.89
N SER A 48 -17.90 -0.84 6.30
CA SER A 48 -18.42 0.53 6.14
C SER A 48 -17.69 1.50 7.08
N GLN A 49 -17.67 2.78 6.70
CA GLN A 49 -17.09 3.86 7.50
C GLN A 49 -17.63 3.85 8.95
N ALA A 50 -18.95 3.78 9.12
CA ALA A 50 -19.58 3.77 10.44
C ALA A 50 -19.12 2.57 11.32
N ASN A 51 -18.98 1.38 10.71
CA ASN A 51 -18.50 0.21 11.43
C ASN A 51 -17.02 0.32 11.80
N VAL A 52 -16.20 0.96 10.96
CA VAL A 52 -14.79 1.25 11.27
C VAL A 52 -14.68 2.23 12.42
N GLU A 53 -15.42 3.34 12.38
CA GLU A 53 -15.40 4.37 13.44
C GLU A 53 -15.81 3.79 14.79
N GLN A 54 -16.86 2.96 14.82
CA GLN A 54 -17.29 2.29 16.05
C GLN A 54 -16.20 1.39 16.62
N ARG A 55 -15.57 0.54 15.80
CA ARG A 55 -14.50 -0.38 16.24
C ARG A 55 -13.24 0.36 16.66
N PHE A 56 -12.88 1.42 15.94
CA PHE A 56 -11.68 2.20 16.21
C PHE A 56 -11.83 3.04 17.48
N GLY A 57 -13.04 3.48 17.81
CA GLY A 57 -13.35 4.19 19.06
C GLY A 57 -12.95 3.42 20.33
N GLU A 58 -12.92 2.08 20.29
CA GLU A 58 -12.48 1.25 21.43
C GLU A 58 -10.99 1.43 21.77
N TRP A 59 -10.19 1.96 20.82
CA TRP A 59 -8.74 2.12 20.94
C TRP A 59 -8.30 3.58 21.13
N LEU A 60 -9.22 4.54 21.01
CA LEU A 60 -8.96 5.98 21.08
C LEU A 60 -9.03 6.56 22.50
N LEU A 61 -8.74 5.73 23.53
CA LEU A 61 -8.69 6.16 24.94
C LEU A 61 -7.67 7.28 25.18
#